data_AF-A0A409W2H1-F1
#
_entry.id   AF-A0A409W2H1-F1
#
_cell.length_a   1.000
_cell.length_b   1.000
_cell.length_c   1.000
_cell.angle_alpha   90.00
_cell.angle_beta   90.00
_cell.angle_gamma   90.00
#
_symmetry.space_group_name_H-M   'P 1'
#
loop_
_entity.id
_entity.type
_entity.pdbx_description
1 polymer ?
#
loop_
_entity_poly.entity_id
_entity_poly.type
_entity_poly.pdbx_seq_one_letter_code
_entity_poly.pdbx_strand_id
1 'polypeptide(L)'
;MNSTCEYFAHLAFIFRSFFCIFISVQPRSNVANIKEKKSISPELAARLQRMEGAHANGLENLPFFGLAVLAGNWAGIDNKTLNIVSGSYLLWRIAYNYVYFNQSSRRTAGLRSLIWLTSMFFPFYLFFKAASLAGQRSLV
;
A
#
# COMPACT_ATOMS: atom_id res chain seq x y z
N MET A 1 -3.49 49.79 -11.44
CA MET A 1 -4.00 49.14 -10.21
C MET A 1 -4.68 47.80 -10.54
N ASN A 2 -4.12 47.01 -11.46
CA ASN A 2 -4.81 45.84 -12.04
C ASN A 2 -4.02 44.52 -11.84
N SER A 3 -2.69 44.58 -11.70
CA SER A 3 -1.86 43.37 -11.69
C SER A 3 -1.95 42.60 -10.36
N THR A 4 -2.03 43.29 -9.22
CA THR A 4 -2.10 42.67 -7.88
C THR A 4 -3.43 41.95 -7.61
N CYS A 5 -4.53 42.40 -8.21
CA CYS A 5 -5.86 41.78 -8.08
C CYS A 5 -5.96 40.46 -8.85
N GLU A 6 -5.28 40.34 -10.00
CA GLU A 6 -5.24 39.08 -10.77
C GLU A 6 -4.43 37.99 -10.06
N TYR A 7 -3.26 38.33 -9.49
CA TYR A 7 -2.48 37.36 -8.70
C TYR A 7 -3.26 36.84 -7.49
N PHE A 8 -4.00 37.71 -6.80
CA PHE A 8 -4.88 37.31 -5.70
C PHE A 8 -6.03 36.41 -6.15
N ALA A 9 -6.63 36.68 -7.31
CA ALA A 9 -7.68 35.83 -7.87
C ALA A 9 -7.15 34.44 -8.27
N HIS A 10 -5.96 34.35 -8.87
CA HIS A 10 -5.31 33.08 -9.18
C HIS A 10 -4.94 32.28 -7.93
N LEU A 11 -4.38 32.93 -6.91
CA LEU A 11 -4.09 32.28 -5.63
C LEU A 11 -5.36 31.80 -4.94
N ALA A 12 -6.42 32.61 -4.90
CA ALA A 12 -7.70 32.22 -4.33
C ALA A 12 -8.36 31.06 -5.10
N PHE A 13 -8.22 31.01 -6.43
CA PHE A 13 -8.69 29.91 -7.26
C PHE A 13 -7.91 28.61 -6.99
N ILE A 14 -6.58 28.69 -6.85
CA ILE A 14 -5.73 27.55 -6.50
C ILE A 14 -6.09 27.05 -5.10
N PHE A 15 -6.19 27.95 -4.11
CA PHE A 15 -6.58 27.60 -2.74
C PHE A 15 -7.97 26.96 -2.72
N ARG A 16 -8.95 27.57 -3.38
CA ARG A 16 -10.31 27.04 -3.42
C ARG A 16 -10.37 25.69 -4.14
N SER A 17 -9.63 25.50 -5.22
CA SER A 17 -9.53 24.20 -5.89
C SER A 17 -8.92 23.15 -4.98
N PHE A 18 -7.87 23.48 -4.22
CA PHE A 18 -7.23 22.53 -3.31
C PHE A 18 -8.16 22.11 -2.16
N PHE A 19 -8.88 23.06 -1.56
CA PHE A 19 -9.75 22.80 -0.41
C PHE A 19 -11.15 22.28 -0.78
N CYS A 20 -11.69 22.55 -1.98
CA CYS A 20 -12.97 21.96 -2.42
C CYS A 20 -12.84 20.48 -2.84
N ILE A 21 -11.62 19.98 -3.09
CA ILE A 21 -11.40 18.58 -3.49
C ILE A 21 -11.48 17.62 -2.31
N PHE A 22 -11.27 18.05 -1.08
CA PHE A 22 -11.29 17.17 0.09
C PHE A 22 -12.36 17.60 1.10
N ILE A 23 -13.22 16.66 1.46
CA ILE A 23 -14.19 16.81 2.54
C ILE A 23 -13.47 16.55 3.86
N SER A 24 -13.34 17.58 4.70
CA SER A 24 -12.68 17.48 6.01
C SER A 24 -13.48 16.65 7.01
N VAL A 25 -14.82 16.65 6.94
CA VAL A 25 -15.68 15.93 7.89
C VAL A 25 -15.66 14.42 7.70
N GLN A 26 -15.32 13.93 6.50
CA GLN A 26 -15.26 12.51 6.16
C GLN A 26 -14.08 12.24 5.23
N PRO A 27 -12.83 12.34 5.72
CA PRO A 27 -11.66 12.29 4.86
C PRO A 27 -11.49 10.94 4.14
N ARG A 28 -12.04 9.86 4.71
CA ARG A 28 -12.03 8.51 4.13
C ARG A 28 -13.04 8.32 3.01
N SER A 29 -14.06 9.18 2.89
CA SER A 29 -15.00 9.13 1.77
C SER A 29 -14.50 9.94 0.57
N ASN A 30 -13.37 10.65 0.70
CA ASN A 30 -12.86 11.52 -0.36
C ASN A 30 -12.65 10.76 -1.67
N VAL A 31 -12.04 9.59 -1.62
CA VAL A 31 -11.74 8.80 -2.84
C VAL A 31 -13.02 8.22 -3.46
N ALA A 32 -14.02 7.86 -2.65
CA ALA A 32 -15.34 7.47 -3.15
C ALA A 32 -16.03 8.63 -3.88
N ASN A 33 -15.96 9.83 -3.30
CA ASN A 33 -16.62 11.04 -3.79
C ASN A 33 -15.89 11.71 -4.98
N ILE A 34 -14.71 11.24 -5.37
CA ILE A 34 -13.95 11.79 -6.51
C ILE A 34 -14.71 11.64 -7.83
N LYS A 35 -15.51 10.58 -8.00
CA LYS A 35 -16.30 10.34 -9.22
C LYS A 35 -17.34 11.43 -9.48
N GLU A 36 -17.80 12.12 -8.44
CA GLU A 36 -18.80 13.18 -8.53
C GLU A 36 -18.17 14.51 -8.96
N LYS A 37 -16.83 14.61 -8.94
CA LYS A 37 -16.10 15.84 -9.24
C LYS A 37 -15.78 15.95 -10.72
N LYS A 38 -16.48 16.85 -11.41
CA LYS A 38 -16.26 17.17 -12.83
C LYS A 38 -14.85 17.67 -13.17
N SER A 39 -14.11 18.16 -12.17
CA SER A 39 -12.73 18.66 -12.34
C SER A 39 -11.68 17.55 -12.43
N ILE A 40 -12.03 16.29 -12.16
CA ILE A 40 -11.09 15.16 -12.14
C ILE A 40 -11.37 14.26 -13.35
N SER A 41 -10.31 13.89 -14.07
CA SER A 41 -10.46 12.97 -15.20
C SER A 41 -10.90 11.57 -14.71
N PRO A 42 -11.76 10.85 -15.47
CA PRO A 42 -12.19 9.51 -15.09
C PRO A 42 -11.02 8.52 -14.89
N GLU A 43 -9.95 8.68 -15.66
CA GLU A 43 -8.74 7.88 -15.54
C GLU A 43 -8.02 8.11 -14.21
N LEU A 44 -7.87 9.38 -13.81
CA LEU A 44 -7.26 9.74 -12.53
C LEU A 44 -8.12 9.26 -11.35
N ALA A 45 -9.44 9.40 -11.44
CA ALA A 45 -10.37 8.87 -10.45
C ALA A 45 -10.21 7.36 -10.27
N ALA A 46 -10.14 6.60 -11.37
CA ALA A 46 -9.94 5.16 -11.33
C ALA A 46 -8.56 4.78 -10.75
N ARG A 47 -7.50 5.54 -11.05
CA ARG A 47 -6.18 5.36 -10.43
C ARG A 47 -6.21 5.57 -8.92
N LEU A 48 -6.87 6.63 -8.45
CA LEU A 48 -6.97 6.94 -7.02
C LEU A 48 -7.72 5.85 -6.25
N GLN A 49 -8.82 5.34 -6.81
CA GLN A 49 -9.56 4.21 -6.23
C GLN A 49 -8.71 2.94 -6.13
N ARG A 50 -7.90 2.67 -7.16
CA ARG A 50 -6.96 1.56 -7.14
C ARG A 50 -5.89 1.71 -6.07
N MET A 51 -5.36 2.92 -5.88
CA MET A 51 -4.37 3.18 -4.83
C MET A 51 -4.96 3.03 -3.42
N GLU A 52 -6.21 3.46 -3.21
CA GLU A 52 -6.92 3.22 -1.94
C GLU A 52 -7.09 1.72 -1.67
N GLY A 53 -7.49 0.93 -2.68
CA GLY A 53 -7.57 -0.52 -2.56
C GLY A 53 -6.21 -1.18 -2.28
N ALA A 54 -5.13 -0.69 -2.90
CA ALA A 54 -3.77 -1.17 -2.63
C ALA A 54 -3.32 -0.85 -1.20
N HIS A 55 -3.65 0.34 -0.69
CA HIS A 55 -3.39 0.75 0.69
C HIS A 55 -4.12 -0.17 1.68
N ALA A 56 -5.43 -0.35 1.53
CA ALA A 56 -6.23 -1.21 2.40
C ALA A 56 -5.67 -2.64 2.44
N ASN A 57 -5.33 -3.20 1.28
CA ASN A 57 -4.68 -4.51 1.21
C ASN A 57 -3.31 -4.52 1.92
N GLY A 58 -2.53 -3.45 1.83
CA GLY A 58 -1.29 -3.29 2.57
C GLY A 58 -1.52 -3.38 4.09
N LEU A 59 -2.53 -2.69 4.61
CA LEU A 59 -2.87 -2.70 6.03
C LEU A 59 -3.33 -4.07 6.52
N GLU A 60 -4.08 -4.82 5.72
CA GLU A 60 -4.52 -6.18 6.06
C GLU A 60 -3.34 -7.16 6.15
N ASN A 61 -2.33 -7.01 5.29
CA ASN A 61 -1.17 -7.90 5.25
C ASN A 61 -0.06 -7.49 6.23
N LEU A 62 -0.01 -6.22 6.62
CA LEU A 62 0.99 -5.68 7.54
C LEU A 62 1.08 -6.43 8.89
N PRO A 63 -0.02 -6.69 9.63
CA PRO A 63 0.08 -7.40 10.90
C PRO A 63 0.59 -8.84 10.72
N PHE A 64 0.17 -9.53 9.65
CA PHE A 64 0.63 -10.88 9.35
C PHE A 64 2.15 -10.92 9.11
N PHE A 65 2.66 -10.01 8.28
CA PHE A 65 4.10 -9.87 8.05
C PHE A 65 4.86 -9.44 9.31
N GLY A 66 4.37 -8.43 10.02
CA GLY A 66 4.99 -7.90 11.24
C GLY A 66 5.12 -8.98 12.32
N LEU A 67 4.07 -9.77 12.54
CA LEU A 67 4.10 -10.89 13.48
C LEU A 67 5.09 -11.98 13.04
N ALA A 68 5.22 -12.26 11.74
CA ALA A 68 6.19 -13.23 11.24
C ALA A 68 7.64 -12.80 11.53
N VAL A 69 7.94 -11.51 11.35
CA VAL A 69 9.25 -10.94 11.67
C VAL A 69 9.51 -10.94 13.18
N LEU A 70 8.51 -10.60 14.00
CA LEU A 70 8.62 -10.65 15.46
C LEU A 70 8.86 -12.09 15.96
N ALA A 71 8.10 -13.06 15.45
CA ALA A 71 8.28 -14.47 15.77
C ALA A 71 9.67 -14.96 15.35
N GLY A 72 10.15 -14.56 14.18
CA GLY A 72 11.50 -14.88 13.69
C GLY A 72 12.61 -14.31 14.58
N ASN A 73 12.48 -13.05 15.02
CA ASN A 73 13.41 -12.44 15.98
C ASN A 73 13.39 -13.19 17.32
N TRP A 74 12.20 -13.46 17.87
CA TRP A 74 12.04 -14.13 19.16
C TRP A 74 12.62 -15.56 19.15
N ALA A 75 12.41 -16.30 18.06
CA ALA A 75 12.93 -17.66 17.88
C ALA A 75 14.44 -17.71 17.57
N GLY A 76 15.08 -16.56 17.32
CA GLY A 76 16.51 -16.49 17.04
C GLY A 76 16.90 -16.92 15.63
N ILE A 77 16.07 -16.62 14.62
CA ILE A 77 16.47 -16.76 13.22
C ILE A 77 17.68 -15.85 12.96
N ASP A 78 18.68 -16.35 12.23
CA ASP A 78 19.85 -15.57 11.86
C ASP A 78 19.47 -14.27 11.12
N ASN A 79 20.10 -13.16 11.51
CA ASN A 79 19.78 -11.82 10.99
C ASN A 79 19.86 -11.74 9.47
N LYS A 80 20.80 -12.46 8.85
CA LYS A 80 20.95 -12.48 7.38
C LYS A 80 19.71 -13.05 6.71
N THR A 81 19.23 -14.22 7.13
CA THR A 81 18.00 -14.81 6.60
C THR A 81 16.81 -13.90 6.86
N LEU A 82 16.66 -13.43 8.10
CA LEU A 82 15.51 -12.62 8.48
C LEU A 82 15.41 -11.35 7.62
N ASN A 83 16.55 -10.67 7.39
CA ASN A 83 16.62 -9.46 6.57
C ASN A 83 16.39 -9.74 5.08
N ILE A 84 16.96 -10.82 4.54
CA ILE A 84 16.76 -11.18 3.13
C ILE A 84 15.29 -11.49 2.87
N VAL A 85 14.66 -12.30 3.72
CA VAL A 85 13.26 -12.71 3.55
C VAL A 85 12.33 -11.51 3.74
N SER A 86 12.58 -10.68 4.75
CA SER A 86 11.82 -9.45 5.00
C SER A 86 11.96 -8.44 3.86
N GLY A 87 13.19 -8.24 3.37
CA GLY A 87 13.48 -7.38 2.22
C GLY A 87 12.81 -7.88 0.94
N SER A 88 12.80 -9.20 0.72
CA SER A 88 12.14 -9.84 -0.43
C SER A 88 10.63 -9.62 -0.39
N TYR A 89 10.01 -9.75 0.79
CA TYR A 89 8.60 -9.40 0.99
C TYR A 89 8.33 -7.95 0.60
N LEU A 90 9.10 -7.00 1.15
CA LEU A 90 8.91 -5.58 0.86
C LEU A 90 9.09 -5.25 -0.62
N LEU A 91 10.08 -5.85 -1.28
CA LEU A 91 10.30 -5.69 -2.71
C LEU A 91 9.11 -6.19 -3.52
N TRP A 92 8.52 -7.33 -3.14
CA TRP A 92 7.29 -7.84 -3.74
C TRP A 92 6.09 -6.93 -3.48
N ARG A 93 6.02 -6.26 -2.31
CA ARG A 93 4.98 -5.24 -2.04
C ARG A 93 5.14 -4.00 -2.91
N ILE A 94 6.37 -3.57 -3.19
CA ILE A 94 6.64 -2.48 -4.15
C ILE A 94 6.18 -2.88 -5.55
N ALA A 95 6.56 -4.09 -6.01
CA ALA A 95 6.13 -4.61 -7.31
C ALA A 95 4.60 -4.73 -7.40
N TYR A 96 3.94 -5.22 -6.35
CA TYR A 96 2.48 -5.31 -6.26
C TYR A 96 1.82 -3.93 -6.42
N ASN A 97 2.29 -2.92 -5.68
CA ASN A 97 1.76 -1.57 -5.75
C ASN A 97 1.95 -0.95 -7.15
N TYR A 98 3.12 -1.18 -7.77
CA TYR A 98 3.40 -0.72 -9.13
C TYR A 98 2.43 -1.33 -10.16
N VAL A 99 2.18 -2.64 -10.09
CA VAL A 99 1.22 -3.30 -10.98
C VAL A 99 -0.20 -2.83 -10.70
N TYR A 100 -0.58 -2.63 -9.43
CA TYR A 100 -1.90 -2.14 -9.04
C TYR A 100 -2.17 -0.75 -9.62
N PHE A 101 -1.18 0.15 -9.52
CA PHE A 101 -1.27 1.52 -10.07
C PHE A 101 -1.55 1.52 -11.58
N ASN A 102 -0.78 0.71 -12.32
CA ASN A 102 -0.84 0.61 -13.79
C ASN A 102 -1.90 -0.36 -14.31
N GLN A 103 -2.72 -0.97 -13.43
CA GLN A 103 -3.68 -1.98 -13.83
C GLN A 103 -4.78 -1.39 -14.72
N SER A 104 -4.84 -1.85 -15.97
CA SER A 104 -5.84 -1.46 -16.98
C SER A 104 -6.55 -2.65 -17.64
N SER A 105 -6.00 -3.86 -17.49
CA SER A 105 -6.48 -5.06 -18.17
C SER A 105 -6.61 -6.25 -17.23
N ARG A 106 -7.38 -7.27 -17.67
CA ARG A 106 -7.52 -8.53 -16.93
C ARG A 106 -6.18 -9.25 -16.72
N ARG A 107 -5.27 -9.15 -17.70
CA ARG A 107 -3.91 -9.73 -17.58
C ARG A 107 -3.11 -9.08 -16.45
N THR A 108 -3.13 -7.74 -16.38
CA THR A 108 -2.46 -7.01 -15.29
C THR A 108 -3.07 -7.32 -13.91
N ALA A 109 -4.38 -7.59 -13.84
CA ALA A 109 -5.04 -8.01 -12.60
C ALA A 109 -4.63 -9.45 -12.18
N GLY A 110 -4.43 -10.35 -13.14
CA GLY A 110 -3.89 -11.68 -12.90
C GLY A 110 -2.46 -11.62 -12.36
N LEU A 111 -1.59 -10.82 -12.99
CA LEU A 111 -0.21 -10.60 -12.53
C LEU A 111 -0.17 -10.04 -11.11
N ARG A 112 -1.02 -9.06 -10.80
CA ARG A 112 -1.16 -8.52 -9.44
C ARG A 112 -1.47 -9.62 -8.42
N SER A 113 -2.42 -10.49 -8.73
CA SER A 113 -2.83 -11.58 -7.84
C SER A 113 -1.71 -12.60 -7.65
N LEU A 114 -0.95 -12.89 -8.72
CA LEU A 114 0.22 -13.76 -8.66
C LEU A 114 1.32 -13.17 -7.76
N ILE A 115 1.66 -11.89 -7.93
CA ILE A 115 2.67 -11.22 -7.09
C ILE A 115 2.22 -11.23 -5.62
N TRP A 116 0.94 -10.97 -5.36
CA TRP A 116 0.39 -11.03 -4.00
C TRP A 116 0.55 -12.42 -3.39
N LEU A 117 0.15 -13.47 -4.11
CA LEU A 117 0.27 -14.85 -3.65
C LEU A 117 1.73 -15.22 -3.38
N THR A 118 2.64 -14.87 -4.29
CA THR A 118 4.07 -15.13 -4.10
C THR A 118 4.62 -14.39 -2.87
N SER A 119 4.14 -13.16 -2.62
CA SER A 119 4.57 -12.39 -1.44
C SER A 119 4.17 -13.05 -0.12
N MET A 120 3.10 -13.84 -0.08
CA MET A 120 2.67 -14.53 1.14
C MET A 120 3.62 -15.64 1.57
N PHE A 121 4.40 -16.23 0.66
CA PHE A 121 5.35 -17.28 1.04
C PHE A 121 6.44 -16.80 1.99
N PHE A 122 6.85 -15.53 1.93
CA PHE A 122 7.89 -14.98 2.80
C PHE A 122 7.50 -14.99 4.30
N PRO A 123 6.37 -14.40 4.74
CA PRO A 123 5.95 -14.50 6.13
C PRO A 123 5.63 -15.95 6.57
N PHE A 124 5.05 -16.79 5.69
CA PHE A 124 4.87 -18.22 6.01
C PHE A 124 6.21 -18.92 6.28
N TYR A 125 7.22 -18.67 5.45
CA TYR A 125 8.56 -19.21 5.66
C TYR A 125 9.14 -18.77 7.02
N LEU A 126 9.01 -17.49 7.39
CA LEU A 126 9.47 -17.00 8.68
C LEU A 126 8.75 -17.70 9.85
N PHE A 127 7.44 -17.87 9.78
CA PHE A 127 6.68 -18.60 10.80
C PHE A 127 7.13 -20.06 10.93
N PHE A 128 7.27 -20.78 9.82
CA PHE A 128 7.71 -22.19 9.88
C PHE A 128 9.15 -22.33 10.40
N LYS A 129 10.06 -21.45 9.98
CA LYS A 129 11.44 -21.45 10.48
C LYS A 129 11.48 -21.10 11.97
N ALA A 130 10.69 -20.12 12.41
CA ALA A 130 10.57 -19.76 13.82
C ALA A 130 10.01 -20.90 14.67
N ALA A 131 8.95 -21.56 14.21
CA ALA A 131 8.34 -22.70 14.90
C ALA A 131 9.30 -23.89 15.02
N SER A 132 10.06 -24.19 13.96
CA SER A 132 11.09 -25.24 13.98
C SER A 132 12.17 -24.97 15.03
N LEU A 133 12.69 -23.73 15.10
CA LEU A 133 13.69 -23.34 16.10
C LEU A 133 13.13 -23.36 17.53
N ALA A 134 11.91 -22.87 17.73
CA ALA A 134 11.24 -22.90 19.03
C ALA A 134 11.02 -24.35 19.52
N GLY A 135 10.65 -25.26 18.62
CA GLY A 135 10.49 -26.68 18.91
C GLY A 135 11.81 -27.35 19.32
N GLN A 136 12.91 -27.08 18.60
CA GLN A 136 14.22 -27.62 18.95
C GLN A 136 14.68 -27.17 20.34
N ARG A 137 14.41 -25.91 20.71
CA ARG A 137 14.75 -25.38 22.04
C ARG A 137 14.00 -26.05 23.19
N SER A 138 12.79 -26.57 22.94
CA SER A 138 12.02 -27.28 23.96
C SER A 138 12.48 -28.72 24.23
N LEU A 139 13.35 -29.27 23.37
CA LEU A 139 13.87 -30.64 23.46
C LEU A 139 15.27 -30.72 24.11
N VAL A 140 15.86 -29.58 24.47
CA VAL A 140 17.19 -29.45 25.10
C VAL A 140 17.00 -28.89 26.50
#